data_AF-A0A699QIR4-F1
#
_entry.id   AF-A0A699QIR4-F1
#
_cell.length_a   1.000
_cell.length_b   1.000
_cell.length_c   1.000
_cell.angle_alpha   90.00
_cell.angle_beta   90.00
_cell.angle_gamma   90.00
#
_symmetry.space_group_name_H-M   'P 1'
#
loop_
_entity.id
_entity.type
_entity.pdbx_description
1 polymer ?
#
loop_
_entity_poly.entity_id
_entity_poly.type
_entity_poly.pdbx_seq_one_letter_code
_entity_poly.pdbx_strand_id
1 'polypeptide(L)'
;LYVVDLTVSDSVMPKITATLDGPNGLGIQECAQVTRRLNRGLEEAYGEEAAYSLEVTSPGADQPLTDPRQYQRHIGRSLLLKLADGTEKTGPLTAVTPEGIELEEVIKVKSKKTTLPAAFFPFGDIKEATVVISFNRNIDRPTMMSILDDVFRTMIRKKFEDDSNFDVIVNPDNGDLEIWRNREIVDDDSEDIWDLDKIPLAEAQKIEPDFEIGESVAEPIKIEDFGRRAVLLARQTLIQRVKDMERDNLYQKYK
;
A
#
# COMPACT_ATOMS: atom_id res chain seq x y z
N LEU A 1 -6.36 21.60 -13.94
CA LEU A 1 -5.32 21.09 -13.03
C LEU A 1 -4.81 22.27 -12.23
N TYR A 2 -4.61 22.12 -10.93
CA TYR A 2 -3.97 23.10 -10.07
C TYR A 2 -2.84 22.42 -9.29
N VAL A 3 -1.81 23.19 -8.96
CA VAL A 3 -0.69 22.71 -8.14
C VAL A 3 -1.17 22.70 -6.68
N VAL A 4 -1.08 21.53 -6.04
CA VAL A 4 -1.37 21.35 -4.62
C VAL A 4 -0.10 21.59 -3.81
N ASP A 5 1.02 21.04 -4.26
CA ASP A 5 2.31 21.16 -3.59
C ASP A 5 3.46 21.11 -4.60
N LEU A 6 4.54 21.82 -4.28
CA LEU A 6 5.77 21.82 -5.06
C LEU A 6 6.96 21.83 -4.09
N THR A 7 7.65 20.71 -4.02
CA THR A 7 8.84 20.55 -3.19
C THR A 7 10.08 20.38 -4.05
N VAL A 8 11.17 21.03 -3.63
CA VAL A 8 12.49 20.89 -4.23
C VAL A 8 13.45 20.52 -3.11
N SER A 9 14.11 19.38 -3.24
CA SER A 9 15.16 18.97 -2.30
C SER A 9 16.46 19.71 -2.60
N ASP A 10 17.12 20.16 -1.55
CA ASP A 10 18.43 20.79 -1.63
C ASP A 10 19.52 19.71 -1.60
N SER A 11 19.91 19.23 -2.79
CA SER A 11 20.90 18.17 -2.94
C SER A 11 21.64 18.30 -4.27
N VAL A 12 22.78 17.59 -4.40
CA VAL A 12 23.65 17.60 -5.60
C VAL A 12 22.88 17.23 -6.88
N MET A 13 21.82 16.43 -6.76
CA MET A 13 20.85 16.17 -7.84
C MET A 13 19.45 16.50 -7.31
N PRO A 14 18.93 17.72 -7.52
CA PRO A 14 17.68 18.15 -6.94
C PRO A 14 16.52 17.25 -7.37
N LYS A 15 15.83 16.68 -6.39
CA LYS A 15 14.52 16.06 -6.59
C LYS A 15 13.44 17.13 -6.52
N ILE A 16 12.70 17.29 -7.61
CA ILE A 16 11.54 18.16 -7.76
C ILE A 16 10.31 17.26 -7.71
N THR A 17 9.41 17.49 -6.75
CA THR A 17 8.14 16.77 -6.64
C THR A 17 6.99 17.76 -6.78
N ALA A 18 6.19 17.57 -7.83
CA ALA A 18 5.02 18.37 -8.12
C ALA A 18 3.75 17.54 -7.87
N THR A 19 2.95 17.94 -6.89
CA THR A 19 1.65 17.34 -6.60
C THR A 19 0.56 18.15 -7.26
N LEU A 20 -0.20 17.53 -8.14
CA LEU A 20 -1.22 18.19 -8.97
C LEU A 20 -2.59 17.57 -8.71
N ASP A 21 -3.63 18.39 -8.67
CA ASP A 21 -5.01 17.93 -8.52
C ASP A 21 -5.94 18.58 -9.56
N GLY A 22 -7.11 17.97 -9.75
CA GLY A 22 -8.06 18.35 -10.77
C GLY A 22 -9.50 18.12 -10.30
N PRO A 23 -10.47 18.83 -10.90
CA PRO A 23 -11.87 18.71 -10.52
C PRO A 23 -12.42 17.28 -10.68
N ASN A 24 -11.78 16.37 -11.41
CA ASN A 24 -12.16 14.96 -11.52
C ASN A 24 -11.04 14.00 -11.05
N GLY A 25 -10.06 14.50 -10.29
CA GLY A 25 -8.79 13.80 -10.03
C GLY A 25 -7.82 13.92 -11.21
N LEU A 26 -6.60 13.39 -11.05
CA LEU A 26 -5.62 13.25 -12.13
C LEU A 26 -5.47 11.79 -12.56
N GLY A 27 -5.64 11.52 -13.85
CA GLY A 27 -5.27 10.25 -14.46
C GLY A 27 -3.77 10.13 -14.73
N ILE A 28 -3.30 8.89 -14.92
CA ILE A 28 -1.88 8.59 -15.23
C ILE A 28 -1.41 9.33 -16.50
N GLN A 29 -2.27 9.43 -17.52
CA GLN A 29 -1.92 10.14 -18.76
C GLN A 29 -1.77 11.64 -18.55
N GLU A 30 -2.54 12.25 -17.66
CA GLU A 30 -2.43 13.67 -17.35
C GLU A 30 -1.15 13.96 -16.57
N CYS A 31 -0.79 13.11 -15.58
CA CYS A 31 0.51 13.20 -14.91
C CYS A 31 1.66 13.14 -15.93
N ALA A 32 1.64 12.15 -16.85
CA ALA A 32 2.68 11.98 -17.86
C ALA A 32 2.78 13.18 -18.82
N GLN A 33 1.65 13.78 -19.22
CA GLN A 33 1.64 14.99 -20.03
C GLN A 33 2.27 16.17 -19.30
N VAL A 34 1.97 16.35 -18.01
CA VAL A 34 2.54 17.43 -17.21
C VAL A 34 4.04 17.21 -16.96
N THR A 35 4.47 15.97 -16.67
CA THR A 35 5.90 15.63 -16.54
C THR A 35 6.68 16.05 -17.79
N ARG A 36 6.20 15.69 -18.99
CA ARG A 36 6.86 16.06 -20.25
C ARG A 36 6.94 17.57 -20.46
N ARG A 37 5.88 18.30 -20.11
CA ARG A 37 5.84 19.77 -20.24
C ARG A 37 6.81 20.45 -19.27
N LEU A 38 6.88 19.96 -18.03
CA LEU A 38 7.79 20.48 -17.02
C LEU A 38 9.25 20.18 -17.36
N ASN A 39 9.57 18.95 -17.79
CA ASN A 39 10.93 18.62 -18.25
C ASN A 39 11.39 19.53 -19.38
N ARG A 40 10.56 19.72 -20.41
CA ARG A 40 10.92 20.62 -21.52
C ARG A 40 11.19 22.05 -21.05
N GLY A 41 10.36 22.58 -20.15
CA GLY A 41 10.58 23.93 -19.60
C GLY A 41 11.83 24.04 -18.74
N LEU A 42 12.19 22.97 -18.02
CA LEU A 42 13.43 22.91 -17.23
C LEU A 42 14.66 22.78 -18.13
N GLU A 43 14.61 21.96 -19.18
CA GLU A 43 15.67 21.83 -20.19
C GLU A 43 15.92 23.15 -20.93
N GLU A 44 14.85 23.86 -21.33
CA GLU A 44 14.95 25.19 -21.96
C GLU A 44 15.57 26.24 -21.03
N ALA A 45 15.30 26.17 -19.71
CA ALA A 45 15.75 27.17 -18.75
C ALA A 45 17.16 26.89 -18.19
N TYR A 46 17.50 25.62 -17.95
CA TYR A 46 18.71 25.20 -17.23
C TYR A 46 19.67 24.35 -18.08
N GLY A 47 19.29 24.01 -19.31
CA GLY A 47 20.07 23.18 -20.21
C GLY A 47 19.80 21.68 -20.01
N GLU A 48 20.00 20.91 -21.08
CA GLU A 48 19.79 19.45 -21.10
C GLU A 48 20.78 18.70 -20.19
N GLU A 49 21.90 19.34 -19.83
CA GLU A 49 22.93 18.80 -18.94
C GLU A 49 22.60 18.95 -17.45
N ALA A 50 21.51 19.63 -17.10
CA ALA A 50 21.09 19.79 -15.71
C ALA A 50 20.65 18.45 -15.10
N ALA A 51 21.38 17.96 -14.12
CA ALA A 51 21.06 16.73 -13.40
C ALA A 51 19.97 16.98 -12.35
N TYR A 52 18.72 16.58 -12.63
CA TYR A 52 17.61 16.65 -11.68
C TYR A 52 16.69 15.42 -11.80
N SER A 53 15.86 15.19 -10.78
CA SER A 53 14.80 14.17 -10.80
C SER A 53 13.45 14.84 -10.67
N LEU A 54 12.57 14.67 -11.67
CA LEU A 54 11.20 15.20 -11.63
C LEU A 54 10.20 14.07 -11.36
N GLU A 55 9.38 14.25 -10.33
CA GLU A 55 8.24 13.39 -10.01
C GLU A 55 6.95 14.21 -10.04
N VAL A 56 5.99 13.79 -10.88
CA VAL A 56 4.64 14.39 -10.92
C VAL A 56 3.65 13.36 -10.42
N THR A 57 2.94 13.69 -9.35
CA THR A 57 1.95 12.80 -8.73
C THR A 57 0.64 13.53 -8.48
N SER A 58 -0.44 12.76 -8.37
CA SER A 58 -1.64 13.24 -7.67
C SER A 58 -1.45 13.14 -6.15
N PRO A 59 -2.24 13.87 -5.34
CA PRO A 59 -2.34 13.58 -3.92
C PRO A 59 -2.58 12.09 -3.70
N GLY A 60 -1.81 11.48 -2.81
CA GLY A 60 -2.02 10.09 -2.41
C GLY A 60 -3.32 9.94 -1.61
N ALA A 61 -3.92 8.74 -1.61
CA ALA A 61 -5.13 8.46 -0.82
C ALA A 61 -4.88 8.54 0.71
N ASP A 62 -3.62 8.63 1.11
CA ASP A 62 -3.08 8.84 2.45
C ASP A 62 -2.83 10.31 2.79
N GLN A 63 -2.99 11.25 1.85
CA GLN A 63 -2.88 12.67 2.15
C GLN A 63 -4.15 13.22 2.82
N PRO A 64 -4.01 14.20 3.73
CA PRO A 64 -5.14 14.86 4.34
C PRO A 64 -6.01 15.56 3.28
N LEU A 65 -7.31 15.54 3.49
CA LEU A 65 -8.30 16.30 2.76
C LEU A 65 -8.11 17.78 3.12
N THR A 66 -7.67 18.57 2.14
CA THR A 66 -7.38 19.99 2.32
C THR A 66 -8.54 20.90 1.91
N ASP A 67 -9.47 20.41 1.08
CA ASP A 67 -10.61 21.18 0.58
C ASP A 67 -11.95 20.54 1.03
N PRO A 68 -12.89 21.32 1.60
CA PRO A 68 -14.24 20.85 1.97
C PRO A 68 -14.97 20.07 0.86
N ARG A 69 -14.73 20.39 -0.41
CA ARG A 69 -15.31 19.69 -1.58
C ARG A 69 -14.86 18.25 -1.71
N GLN A 70 -13.67 17.92 -1.19
CA GLN A 70 -13.15 16.55 -1.25
C GLN A 70 -13.94 15.61 -0.33
N TYR A 71 -14.41 16.10 0.82
CA TYR A 71 -15.19 15.30 1.77
C TYR A 71 -16.46 14.73 1.14
N GLN A 72 -17.14 15.49 0.27
CA GLN A 72 -18.35 15.03 -0.42
C GLN A 72 -18.11 13.73 -1.23
N ARG A 73 -16.92 13.54 -1.78
CA ARG A 73 -16.55 12.35 -2.57
C ARG A 73 -16.27 11.12 -1.71
N HIS A 74 -16.14 11.31 -0.41
CA HIS A 74 -15.75 10.28 0.53
C HIS A 74 -16.87 9.91 1.50
N ILE A 75 -18.11 10.38 1.26
CA ILE A 75 -19.29 9.91 1.99
C ILE A 75 -19.39 8.38 1.85
N GLY A 76 -19.55 7.70 2.97
CA GLY A 76 -19.53 6.24 3.11
C GLY A 76 -18.14 5.63 3.35
N ARG A 77 -17.05 6.39 3.15
CA ARG A 77 -15.68 5.94 3.48
C ARG A 77 -15.33 6.31 4.91
N SER A 78 -14.40 5.55 5.51
CA SER A 78 -13.87 5.90 6.84
C SER A 78 -12.84 7.02 6.73
N LEU A 79 -12.92 7.99 7.62
CA LEU A 79 -11.92 9.04 7.80
C LEU A 79 -11.24 8.89 9.16
N LEU A 80 -9.97 9.29 9.21
CA LEU A 80 -9.22 9.57 10.44
C LEU A 80 -9.13 11.09 10.56
N LEU A 81 -9.82 11.64 11.55
CA LEU A 81 -9.77 13.06 11.88
C LEU A 81 -8.77 13.27 13.02
N LYS A 82 -7.86 14.23 12.84
CA LYS A 82 -7.12 14.84 13.94
C LYS A 82 -7.77 16.19 14.22
N LEU A 83 -8.29 16.34 15.43
CA LEU A 83 -8.94 17.57 15.84
C LEU A 83 -7.93 18.59 16.36
N ALA A 84 -8.32 19.86 16.39
CA ALA A 84 -7.49 20.96 16.86
C ALA A 84 -7.12 20.85 18.35
N ASP A 85 -7.94 20.16 19.14
CA ASP A 85 -7.69 19.82 20.54
C ASP A 85 -6.66 18.69 20.73
N GLY A 86 -6.17 18.10 19.63
CA GLY A 86 -5.20 17.00 19.62
C GLY A 86 -5.82 15.61 19.74
N THR A 87 -7.15 15.50 19.82
CA THR A 87 -7.83 14.20 19.83
C THR A 87 -7.97 13.62 18.43
N GLU A 88 -7.95 12.29 18.33
CA GLU A 88 -8.15 11.58 17.07
C GLU A 88 -9.48 10.84 17.08
N LYS A 89 -10.21 10.96 15.98
CA LYS A 89 -11.49 10.29 15.75
C LYS A 89 -11.42 9.50 14.46
N THR A 90 -11.97 8.29 14.46
CA THR A 90 -12.01 7.44 13.26
C THR A 90 -13.41 6.93 13.03
N GLY A 91 -13.89 6.93 11.80
CA GLY A 91 -15.22 6.42 11.49
C GLY A 91 -15.71 6.71 10.08
N PRO A 92 -16.78 6.04 9.59
CA PRO A 92 -17.38 6.36 8.31
C PRO A 92 -17.99 7.76 8.30
N LEU A 93 -17.69 8.52 7.26
CA LEU A 93 -18.30 9.81 6.94
C LEU A 93 -19.73 9.56 6.44
N THR A 94 -20.74 10.09 7.13
CA THR A 94 -22.16 9.89 6.78
C THR A 94 -22.74 11.06 6.00
N ALA A 95 -22.31 12.29 6.31
CA ALA A 95 -22.78 13.48 5.64
C ALA A 95 -21.72 14.59 5.63
N VAL A 96 -21.87 15.53 4.70
CA VAL A 96 -21.08 16.77 4.63
C VAL A 96 -22.06 17.94 4.55
N THR A 97 -21.89 18.91 5.44
CA THR A 97 -22.68 20.13 5.46
C THR A 97 -21.80 21.33 5.08
N PRO A 98 -22.35 22.54 4.88
CA PRO A 98 -21.54 23.73 4.65
C PRO A 98 -20.61 24.09 5.81
N GLU A 99 -20.91 23.62 7.02
CA GLU A 99 -20.25 24.01 8.27
C GLU A 99 -19.30 22.92 8.80
N GLY A 100 -19.43 21.68 8.32
CA GLY A 100 -18.62 20.56 8.79
C GLY A 100 -19.03 19.22 8.19
N ILE A 101 -18.76 18.15 8.94
CA ILE A 101 -19.01 16.77 8.55
C ILE A 101 -19.70 15.97 9.66
N GLU A 102 -20.42 14.93 9.28
CA GLU A 102 -20.96 13.95 10.23
C GLU A 102 -20.20 12.63 10.09
N LEU A 103 -19.74 12.08 11.21
CA LEU A 103 -18.93 10.87 11.25
C LEU A 103 -19.39 9.95 12.38
N GLU A 104 -19.61 8.66 12.08
CA GLU A 104 -19.93 7.65 13.11
C GLU A 104 -18.65 7.16 13.78
N GLU A 105 -18.34 7.64 14.97
CA GLU A 105 -17.09 7.29 15.64
C GLU A 105 -17.00 5.79 15.95
N VAL A 106 -15.91 5.15 15.53
CA VAL A 106 -15.60 3.76 15.82
C VAL A 106 -14.57 3.70 16.94
N ILE A 107 -15.00 3.28 18.12
CA ILE A 107 -14.15 3.12 19.31
C ILE A 107 -13.85 1.64 19.58
N LYS A 108 -12.64 1.34 20.07
CA LYS A 108 -12.28 0.01 20.58
C LYS A 108 -12.50 -0.02 22.10
N VAL A 109 -13.50 -0.79 22.55
CA VAL A 109 -13.73 -1.04 23.98
C VAL A 109 -13.52 -2.52 24.25
N LYS A 110 -12.55 -2.86 25.12
CA LYS A 110 -12.23 -4.24 25.53
C LYS A 110 -12.21 -5.24 24.35
N SER A 111 -11.39 -4.95 23.34
CA SER A 111 -11.18 -5.78 22.13
C SER A 111 -12.38 -5.93 21.19
N LYS A 112 -13.51 -5.27 21.44
CA LYS A 112 -14.67 -5.23 20.53
C LYS A 112 -14.79 -3.82 19.92
N LYS A 113 -14.96 -3.74 18.59
CA LYS A 113 -15.24 -2.47 17.90
C LYS A 113 -16.71 -2.10 18.16
N THR A 114 -16.95 -0.89 18.63
CA THR A 114 -18.29 -0.33 18.82
C THR A 114 -18.38 0.96 18.01
N THR A 115 -19.41 1.06 17.18
CA THR A 115 -19.72 2.27 16.41
C THR A 115 -20.71 3.11 17.21
N LEU A 116 -20.37 4.35 17.48
CA LEU A 116 -21.23 5.35 18.10
C LEU A 116 -22.13 6.01 17.04
N PRO A 117 -23.25 6.64 17.45
CA PRO A 117 -24.06 7.46 16.54
C PRO A 117 -23.22 8.54 15.85
N ALA A 118 -23.64 8.96 14.66
CA ALA A 118 -22.99 10.02 13.91
C ALA A 118 -22.86 11.30 14.76
N ALA A 119 -21.63 11.78 14.90
CA ALA A 119 -21.30 13.03 15.58
C ALA A 119 -20.93 14.08 14.53
N PHE A 120 -21.31 15.33 14.79
CA PHE A 120 -20.99 16.46 13.92
C PHE A 120 -19.64 17.08 14.31
N PHE A 121 -18.78 17.29 13.32
CA PHE A 121 -17.46 17.91 13.46
C PHE A 121 -17.37 19.15 12.56
N PRO A 122 -17.29 20.37 13.14
CA PRO A 122 -17.07 21.59 12.38
C PRO A 122 -15.73 21.58 11.64
N PHE A 123 -15.65 22.18 10.46
CA PHE A 123 -14.37 22.28 9.74
C PHE A 123 -13.30 23.03 10.52
N GLY A 124 -13.68 24.00 11.36
CA GLY A 124 -12.75 24.73 12.22
C GLY A 124 -12.07 23.87 13.29
N ASP A 125 -12.70 22.77 13.68
CA ASP A 125 -12.16 21.86 14.70
C ASP A 125 -11.30 20.75 14.09
N ILE A 126 -11.31 20.58 12.77
CA ILE A 126 -10.55 19.55 12.06
C ILE A 126 -9.21 20.12 11.62
N LYS A 127 -8.13 19.62 12.22
CA LYS A 127 -6.76 19.99 11.84
C LYS A 127 -6.29 19.21 10.61
N GLU A 128 -6.54 17.91 10.58
CA GLU A 128 -6.23 17.02 9.46
C GLU A 128 -7.33 15.97 9.32
N ALA A 129 -7.71 15.61 8.10
CA ALA A 129 -8.63 14.50 7.84
C ALA A 129 -8.07 13.60 6.76
N THR A 130 -7.76 12.35 7.06
CA THR A 130 -7.21 11.41 6.07
C THR A 130 -8.23 10.32 5.76
N VAL A 131 -8.34 9.93 4.48
CA VAL A 131 -9.20 8.80 4.10
C VAL A 131 -8.55 7.50 4.57
N VAL A 132 -9.21 6.78 5.47
CA VAL A 132 -8.79 5.46 5.90
C VAL A 132 -9.19 4.47 4.81
N ILE A 133 -8.18 3.90 4.16
CA ILE A 133 -8.36 2.77 3.23
C ILE A 133 -8.70 1.54 4.09
N SER A 134 -9.99 1.39 4.41
CA SER A 134 -10.51 0.16 4.99
C SER A 134 -10.93 -0.77 3.86
N PHE A 135 -10.27 -1.92 3.73
CA PHE A 135 -10.53 -2.95 2.70
C PHE A 135 -11.91 -3.64 2.82
N ASN A 136 -12.89 -3.08 3.53
CA ASN A 136 -13.90 -3.89 4.19
C ASN A 136 -15.34 -3.73 3.69
N ARG A 137 -15.62 -3.15 2.52
CA ARG A 137 -17.02 -3.04 2.06
C ARG A 137 -17.34 -3.36 0.60
N ASN A 138 -16.38 -3.60 -0.27
CA ASN A 138 -16.69 -3.87 -1.69
C ASN A 138 -15.77 -4.90 -2.37
N ILE A 139 -15.00 -5.67 -1.60
CA ILE A 139 -14.13 -6.73 -2.10
C ILE A 139 -14.41 -7.94 -1.22
N ASP A 140 -14.78 -9.08 -1.82
CA ASP A 140 -14.98 -10.29 -1.04
C ASP A 140 -13.64 -10.76 -0.46
N ARG A 141 -13.67 -11.24 0.79
CA ARG A 141 -12.47 -11.71 1.50
C ARG A 141 -11.70 -12.80 0.73
N PRO A 142 -12.37 -13.83 0.16
CA PRO A 142 -11.70 -14.82 -0.68
C PRO A 142 -10.88 -14.23 -1.84
N THR A 143 -11.43 -13.27 -2.58
CA THR A 143 -10.79 -12.66 -3.73
C THR A 143 -9.66 -11.72 -3.32
N MET A 144 -9.80 -11.04 -2.18
CA MET A 144 -8.68 -10.27 -1.61
C MET A 144 -7.54 -11.17 -1.17
N MET A 145 -7.85 -12.31 -0.54
CA MET A 145 -6.83 -13.29 -0.15
C MET A 145 -6.12 -13.90 -1.36
N SER A 146 -6.85 -14.26 -2.42
CA SER A 146 -6.23 -14.80 -3.63
C SER A 146 -5.33 -13.76 -4.33
N ILE A 147 -5.71 -12.49 -4.31
CA ILE A 147 -4.87 -11.41 -4.86
C ILE A 147 -3.59 -11.22 -4.06
N LEU A 148 -3.69 -11.19 -2.74
CA LEU A 148 -2.52 -11.04 -1.87
C LEU A 148 -1.58 -12.23 -2.08
N ASP A 149 -2.10 -13.45 -2.03
CA ASP A 149 -1.35 -14.68 -2.27
C ASP A 149 -0.64 -14.66 -3.63
N ASP A 150 -1.36 -14.36 -4.72
CA ASP A 150 -0.80 -14.25 -6.06
C ASP A 150 0.37 -13.27 -6.16
N VAL A 151 0.25 -12.10 -5.51
CA VAL A 151 1.28 -11.05 -5.56
C VAL A 151 2.53 -11.50 -4.82
N PHE A 152 2.38 -12.05 -3.61
CA PHE A 152 3.52 -12.52 -2.81
C PHE A 152 4.17 -13.74 -3.46
N ARG A 153 3.40 -14.71 -3.96
CA ARG A 153 3.91 -15.85 -4.74
C ARG A 153 4.66 -15.42 -5.99
N THR A 154 4.18 -14.39 -6.68
CA THR A 154 4.90 -13.83 -7.84
C THR A 154 6.23 -13.18 -7.45
N MET A 155 6.31 -12.55 -6.28
CA MET A 155 7.58 -12.04 -5.77
C MET A 155 8.55 -13.17 -5.40
N ILE A 156 8.04 -14.23 -4.78
CA ILE A 156 8.80 -15.43 -4.40
C ILE A 156 9.41 -16.07 -5.65
N ARG A 157 8.60 -16.42 -6.66
CA ARG A 157 9.09 -16.98 -7.94
C ARG A 157 10.13 -16.11 -8.62
N LYS A 158 9.99 -14.79 -8.56
CA LYS A 158 10.97 -13.87 -9.17
C LYS A 158 12.32 -13.88 -8.46
N LYS A 159 12.35 -14.19 -7.17
CA LYS A 159 13.56 -14.16 -6.35
C LYS A 159 14.20 -15.54 -6.21
N PHE A 160 13.39 -16.57 -6.02
CA PHE A 160 13.80 -17.93 -5.67
C PHE A 160 13.54 -18.94 -6.79
N GLU A 161 13.09 -18.47 -7.96
CA GLU A 161 12.75 -19.25 -9.16
C GLU A 161 11.50 -20.14 -9.02
N ASP A 162 11.25 -20.67 -7.82
CA ASP A 162 10.11 -21.50 -7.46
C ASP A 162 9.39 -20.98 -6.20
N ASP A 163 8.12 -21.34 -6.05
CA ASP A 163 7.30 -21.03 -4.86
C ASP A 163 6.60 -22.24 -4.23
N SER A 164 6.90 -23.46 -4.69
CA SER A 164 6.22 -24.69 -4.26
C SER A 164 6.51 -25.04 -2.80
N ASN A 165 7.70 -24.70 -2.31
CA ASN A 165 8.14 -24.94 -0.95
C ASN A 165 7.96 -23.73 -0.03
N PHE A 166 7.06 -22.80 -0.39
CA PHE A 166 6.76 -21.62 0.40
C PHE A 166 5.32 -21.61 0.91
N ASP A 167 5.17 -21.42 2.21
CA ASP A 167 3.91 -21.12 2.86
C ASP A 167 3.78 -19.61 3.06
N VAL A 168 2.74 -19.03 2.46
CA VAL A 168 2.43 -17.60 2.56
C VAL A 168 1.15 -17.44 3.36
N ILE A 169 1.27 -16.83 4.54
CA ILE A 169 0.15 -16.60 5.45
C ILE A 169 -0.10 -15.10 5.50
N VAL A 170 -1.29 -14.67 5.09
CA VAL A 170 -1.66 -13.25 5.03
C VAL A 170 -2.90 -12.98 5.87
N ASN A 171 -2.81 -12.02 6.78
CA ASN A 171 -3.97 -11.51 7.50
C ASN A 171 -4.40 -10.14 6.93
N PRO A 172 -5.48 -10.08 6.13
CA PRO A 172 -5.92 -8.85 5.48
C PRO A 172 -6.54 -7.83 6.44
N ASP A 173 -6.92 -8.21 7.66
CA ASP A 173 -7.56 -7.31 8.61
C ASP A 173 -6.55 -6.40 9.34
N ASN A 174 -5.33 -6.90 9.57
CA ASN A 174 -4.26 -6.16 10.24
C ASN A 174 -3.01 -5.93 9.36
N GLY A 175 -2.92 -6.63 8.21
CA GLY A 175 -1.80 -6.52 7.28
C GLY A 175 -0.60 -7.38 7.64
N ASP A 176 -0.74 -8.35 8.55
CA ASP A 176 0.35 -9.26 8.89
C ASP A 176 0.62 -10.20 7.71
N LEU A 177 1.90 -10.33 7.36
CA LEU A 177 2.39 -11.26 6.35
C LEU A 177 3.48 -12.11 6.98
N GLU A 178 3.33 -13.42 6.88
CA GLU A 178 4.36 -14.38 7.20
C GLU A 178 4.66 -15.22 5.95
N ILE A 179 5.95 -15.36 5.64
CA ILE A 179 6.43 -16.21 4.56
C ILE A 179 7.39 -17.21 5.18
N TRP A 180 7.09 -18.49 5.05
CA TRP A 180 7.92 -19.59 5.53
C TRP A 180 8.42 -20.37 4.33
N ARG A 181 9.73 -20.56 4.23
CA ARG A 181 10.35 -21.44 3.24
C ARG A 181 10.65 -22.77 3.91
N ASN A 182 10.05 -23.84 3.41
CA ASN A 182 10.29 -25.20 3.88
C ASN A 182 11.35 -25.86 3.01
N ARG A 183 12.37 -26.45 3.61
CA ARG A 183 13.40 -27.21 2.90
C ARG A 183 13.66 -28.54 3.56
N GLU A 184 13.84 -29.59 2.78
CA GLU A 184 14.23 -30.90 3.28
C GLU A 184 15.75 -30.95 3.52
N ILE A 185 16.12 -31.48 4.67
CA ILE A 185 17.51 -31.60 5.09
C ILE A 185 18.12 -32.82 4.41
N VAL A 186 19.15 -32.59 3.61
CA VAL A 186 19.87 -33.63 2.88
C VAL A 186 21.30 -33.75 3.37
N ASP A 187 21.92 -34.87 3.04
CA ASP A 187 23.35 -35.09 3.26
C ASP A 187 24.18 -34.03 2.53
N ASP A 188 25.25 -33.56 3.15
CA ASP A 188 26.14 -32.54 2.59
C ASP A 188 26.85 -32.99 1.29
N ASP A 189 26.92 -34.30 1.05
CA ASP A 189 27.50 -34.90 -0.17
C ASP A 189 26.44 -35.38 -1.18
N SER A 190 25.16 -35.07 -0.97
CA SER A 190 24.07 -35.53 -1.85
C SER A 190 24.06 -34.84 -3.22
N GLU A 191 23.62 -35.55 -4.26
CA GLU A 191 23.51 -35.01 -5.62
C GLU A 191 22.39 -33.96 -5.76
N ASP A 192 21.34 -34.05 -4.92
CA ASP A 192 20.18 -33.15 -4.90
C ASP A 192 20.38 -31.90 -4.02
N ILE A 193 21.57 -31.68 -3.45
CA ILE A 193 21.87 -30.54 -2.57
C ILE A 193 21.63 -29.16 -3.20
N TRP A 194 21.66 -29.09 -4.53
CA TRP A 194 21.44 -27.87 -5.30
C TRP A 194 19.97 -27.62 -5.65
N ASP A 195 19.08 -28.56 -5.33
CA ASP A 195 17.66 -28.41 -5.57
C ASP A 195 17.05 -27.33 -4.66
N LEU A 196 16.06 -26.60 -5.19
CA LEU A 196 15.53 -25.38 -4.56
C LEU A 196 14.79 -25.65 -3.23
N ASP A 197 14.38 -26.89 -3.01
CA ASP A 197 13.69 -27.40 -1.83
C ASP A 197 14.61 -28.14 -0.86
N LYS A 198 15.93 -28.15 -1.09
CA LYS A 198 16.90 -28.84 -0.24
C LYS A 198 17.81 -27.90 0.55
N ILE A 199 18.31 -28.39 1.67
CA ILE A 199 19.32 -27.72 2.49
C ILE A 199 20.34 -28.73 3.00
N PRO A 200 21.65 -28.42 2.98
CA PRO A 200 22.66 -29.27 3.59
C PRO A 200 22.47 -29.37 5.11
N LEU A 201 22.74 -30.53 5.70
CA LEU A 201 22.71 -30.73 7.15
C LEU A 201 23.57 -29.70 7.88
N ALA A 202 24.77 -29.39 7.37
CA ALA A 202 25.65 -28.40 7.98
C ALA A 202 25.08 -26.97 7.96
N GLU A 203 24.17 -26.65 7.03
CA GLU A 203 23.47 -25.36 6.99
C GLU A 203 22.25 -25.37 7.91
N ALA A 204 21.48 -26.47 7.91
CA ALA A 204 20.34 -26.64 8.80
C ALA A 204 20.76 -26.57 10.27
N GLN A 205 21.88 -27.21 10.63
CA GLN A 205 22.42 -27.19 12.00
C GLN A 205 22.88 -25.82 12.49
N LYS A 206 23.08 -24.83 11.61
CA LYS A 206 23.32 -23.43 12.00
C LYS A 206 22.06 -22.78 12.57
N ILE A 207 20.88 -23.28 12.21
CA ILE A 207 19.57 -22.82 12.67
C ILE A 207 19.22 -23.56 13.96
N GLU A 208 19.21 -24.89 13.94
CA GLU A 208 18.95 -25.74 15.10
C GLU A 208 19.91 -26.95 15.13
N PRO A 209 20.75 -27.13 16.18
CA PRO A 209 21.82 -28.13 16.17
C PRO A 209 21.37 -29.60 16.17
N ASP A 210 20.10 -29.85 16.49
CA ASP A 210 19.49 -31.16 16.64
C ASP A 210 18.77 -31.66 15.38
N PHE A 211 18.82 -30.90 14.28
CA PHE A 211 18.29 -31.35 13.00
C PHE A 211 18.98 -32.62 12.47
N GLU A 212 18.17 -33.52 11.91
CA GLU A 212 18.59 -34.77 11.28
C GLU A 212 18.27 -34.80 9.77
N ILE A 213 18.98 -35.67 9.03
CA ILE A 213 18.73 -35.88 7.59
C ILE A 213 17.33 -36.45 7.37
N GLY A 214 16.62 -35.92 6.39
CA GLY A 214 15.24 -36.28 6.06
C GLY A 214 14.19 -35.48 6.84
N GLU A 215 14.60 -34.63 7.78
CA GLU A 215 13.70 -33.66 8.42
C GLU A 215 13.49 -32.44 7.52
N SER A 216 12.54 -31.57 7.89
CA SER A 216 12.28 -30.32 7.18
C SER A 216 12.58 -29.13 8.07
N VAL A 217 13.32 -28.16 7.53
CA VAL A 217 13.55 -26.87 8.17
C VAL A 217 12.56 -25.83 7.63
N ALA A 218 11.97 -25.05 8.52
CA ALA A 218 11.11 -23.92 8.17
C ALA A 218 11.84 -22.60 8.45
N GLU A 219 12.19 -21.87 7.40
CA GLU A 219 12.93 -20.62 7.49
C GLU A 219 12.02 -19.41 7.23
N PRO A 220 11.96 -18.44 8.17
CA PRO A 220 11.18 -17.24 7.96
C PRO A 220 11.86 -16.33 6.94
N ILE A 221 11.10 -15.92 5.92
CA ILE A 221 11.55 -14.98 4.90
C ILE A 221 10.97 -13.60 5.20
N LYS A 222 11.84 -12.60 5.29
CA LYS A 222 11.42 -11.24 5.59
C LYS A 222 11.13 -10.47 4.30
N ILE A 223 10.17 -9.54 4.36
CA ILE A 223 9.85 -8.67 3.23
C ILE A 223 11.08 -7.86 2.78
N GLU A 224 11.89 -7.42 3.73
CA GLU A 224 13.09 -6.62 3.46
C GLU A 224 14.07 -7.35 2.53
N ASP A 225 14.11 -8.69 2.60
CA ASP A 225 15.03 -9.50 1.81
C ASP A 225 14.71 -9.43 0.31
N PHE A 226 13.47 -9.11 -0.09
CA PHE A 226 13.10 -8.95 -1.50
C PHE A 226 13.60 -7.64 -2.11
N GLY A 227 14.03 -6.70 -1.27
CA GLY A 227 14.52 -5.40 -1.69
C GLY A 227 13.42 -4.42 -2.08
N ARG A 228 13.71 -3.13 -1.90
CA ARG A 228 12.75 -2.02 -2.05
C ARG A 228 11.98 -2.02 -3.38
N ARG A 229 12.64 -2.38 -4.48
CA ARG A 229 12.04 -2.37 -5.83
C ARG A 229 10.93 -3.41 -5.96
N ALA A 230 11.13 -4.61 -5.44
CA ALA A 230 10.13 -5.68 -5.47
C ALA A 230 8.92 -5.31 -4.62
N VAL A 231 9.16 -4.78 -3.42
CA VAL A 231 8.11 -4.33 -2.50
C VAL A 231 7.25 -3.22 -3.11
N LEU A 232 7.86 -2.23 -3.77
CA LEU A 232 7.13 -1.16 -4.46
C LEU A 232 6.26 -1.70 -5.61
N LEU A 233 6.79 -2.66 -6.37
CA LEU A 233 6.05 -3.29 -7.46
C LEU A 233 4.85 -4.10 -6.95
N ALA A 234 5.02 -4.86 -5.86
CA ALA A 234 3.93 -5.57 -5.22
C ALA A 234 2.85 -4.62 -4.71
N ARG A 235 3.23 -3.55 -4.01
CA ARG A 235 2.29 -2.50 -3.59
C ARG A 235 1.51 -1.93 -4.78
N GLN A 236 2.20 -1.62 -5.89
CA GLN A 236 1.56 -1.08 -7.08
C GLN A 236 0.59 -2.08 -7.71
N THR A 237 0.98 -3.35 -7.80
CA THR A 237 0.15 -4.44 -8.33
C THR A 237 -1.12 -4.63 -7.50
N LEU A 238 -0.99 -4.63 -6.17
CA LEU A 238 -2.12 -4.71 -5.25
C LEU A 238 -3.09 -3.55 -5.45
N ILE A 239 -2.60 -2.31 -5.52
CA ILE A 239 -3.43 -1.12 -5.75
C ILE A 239 -4.17 -1.22 -7.09
N GLN A 240 -3.52 -1.72 -8.15
CA GLN A 240 -4.16 -1.90 -9.46
C GLN A 240 -5.25 -2.95 -9.41
N ARG A 241 -4.98 -4.16 -8.89
CA ARG A 241 -5.99 -5.22 -8.80
C ARG A 241 -7.18 -4.80 -7.95
N VAL A 242 -6.96 -4.09 -6.85
CA VAL A 242 -8.02 -3.52 -6.01
C VAL A 242 -8.89 -2.54 -6.80
N LYS A 243 -8.29 -1.63 -7.58
CA LYS A 243 -9.02 -0.68 -8.43
C LYS A 243 -9.84 -1.37 -9.52
N ASP A 244 -9.29 -2.40 -10.16
CA ASP A 244 -9.99 -3.17 -11.18
C ASP A 244 -11.24 -3.85 -10.60
N MET A 245 -11.11 -4.44 -9.41
CA MET A 245 -12.25 -5.03 -8.71
C MET A 245 -13.32 -4.02 -8.29
N GLU A 246 -12.90 -2.85 -7.78
CA GLU A 246 -13.84 -1.78 -7.45
C GLU A 246 -14.65 -1.34 -8.68
N ARG A 247 -13.99 -1.27 -9.84
CA ARG A 247 -14.63 -0.94 -11.12
C ARG A 247 -15.61 -2.02 -11.57
N ASP A 248 -15.23 -3.29 -11.46
CA ASP A 248 -16.06 -4.42 -11.89
C ASP A 248 -17.31 -4.57 -11.00
N ASN A 249 -17.18 -4.34 -9.69
CA ASN A 249 -18.31 -4.31 -8.77
C ASN A 249 -19.24 -3.11 -9.01
N LEU A 250 -18.69 -1.96 -9.41
CA LEU A 250 -19.50 -0.82 -9.83
C LEU A 250 -20.32 -1.15 -11.07
N TYR A 251 -19.72 -1.79 -12.08
CA TYR A 251 -20.37 -2.16 -13.33
C TYR A 251 -21.55 -3.13 -13.13
N GLN A 252 -21.41 -4.13 -12.25
CA GLN A 252 -22.49 -5.06 -11.93
C GLN A 252 -23.66 -4.40 -11.19
N LYS A 253 -23.42 -3.30 -10.46
CA LYS A 253 -24.45 -2.58 -9.70
C LYS A 253 -25.32 -1.66 -10.57
N TYR A 254 -24.87 -1.33 -11.78
CA TYR A 254 -25.59 -0.49 -12.75
C TYR A 254 -26.13 -1.28 -13.96
N LYS A 255 -26.13 -2.61 -13.87
CA LYS A 255 -26.76 -3.53 -14.83
C LYS A 255 -28.12 -3.99 -14.28
#